data_AF-A0A2J8M496-F1
#
_entry.id   AF-A0A2J8M496-F1
#
_cell.length_a   1.000
_cell.length_b   1.000
_cell.length_c   1.000
_cell.angle_alpha   90.00
_cell.angle_beta   90.00
_cell.angle_gamma   90.00
#
_symmetry.space_group_name_H-M   'P 1'
#
loop_
_entity.id
_entity.type
_entity.pdbx_description
1 polymer ?
#
loop_
_entity_poly.entity_id
_entity_poly.type
_entity_poly.pdbx_seq_one_letter_code
_entity_poly.pdbx_strand_id
1 'polypeptide(L)'
;MAEPGHSHHLSARVRGRTERRIPRLLRLLLWAGTAFQVTQGTGPELHACKESEYHYEYTACDSTGSRWRVAVPHTPGLCTSLPDPVKGTEC
;
A
#
# COMPACT_ATOMS: atom_id res chain seq x y z
N MET A 1 87.44 -14.52 14.51
CA MET A 1 86.38 -13.54 14.83
C MET A 1 85.08 -14.17 14.33
N ALA A 2 84.25 -14.71 15.22
CA ALA A 2 83.11 -15.58 14.89
C ALA A 2 81.83 -15.05 15.57
N GLU A 3 80.80 -14.79 14.73
CA GLU A 3 79.33 -14.71 14.89
C GLU A 3 78.71 -14.65 16.30
N PRO A 4 77.61 -13.89 16.54
CA PRO A 4 76.33 -14.22 15.85
C PRO A 4 75.27 -13.09 15.70
N GLY A 5 74.52 -13.12 14.59
CA GLY A 5 73.28 -12.34 14.42
C GLY A 5 72.05 -13.20 14.17
N HIS A 6 71.36 -13.61 15.23
CA HIS A 6 70.07 -14.32 15.18
C HIS A 6 68.96 -13.42 14.62
N SER A 7 68.39 -13.75 13.45
CA SER A 7 67.12 -13.15 13.01
C SER A 7 65.97 -14.14 13.21
N HIS A 8 65.13 -13.82 14.18
CA HIS A 8 63.96 -14.58 14.58
C HIS A 8 62.81 -14.45 13.59
N HIS A 9 62.20 -15.61 13.39
CA HIS A 9 60.96 -15.92 12.72
C HIS A 9 59.78 -15.00 13.11
N LEU A 10 59.20 -14.28 12.14
CA LEU A 10 57.88 -13.64 12.15
C LEU A 10 57.58 -13.34 10.67
N SER A 11 56.42 -13.62 10.08
CA SER A 11 55.08 -13.44 10.63
C SER A 11 54.03 -13.98 9.64
N ALA A 12 52.93 -14.46 10.22
CA ALA A 12 51.55 -14.27 9.76
C ALA A 12 51.04 -15.00 8.49
N ARG A 13 50.07 -15.90 8.67
CA ARG A 13 48.64 -15.55 8.75
C ARG A 13 47.82 -16.84 8.82
N VAL A 14 47.34 -17.17 10.01
CA VAL A 14 46.23 -18.13 10.19
C VAL A 14 45.00 -17.52 9.52
N ARG A 15 44.56 -18.12 8.41
CA ARG A 15 43.34 -17.76 7.68
C ARG A 15 42.14 -18.27 8.49
N GLY A 16 41.69 -17.46 9.45
CA GLY A 16 40.43 -17.65 10.14
C GLY A 16 39.27 -17.51 9.16
N ARG A 17 38.63 -18.63 8.84
CA ARG A 17 37.42 -18.72 8.01
C ARG A 17 36.26 -18.15 8.83
N THR A 18 35.87 -16.91 8.55
CA THR A 18 34.76 -16.24 9.25
C THR A 18 33.44 -16.94 8.90
N GLU A 19 33.01 -17.84 9.79
CA GLU A 19 31.71 -18.47 9.80
C GLU A 19 30.64 -17.38 9.85
N ARG A 20 29.89 -17.18 8.76
CA ARG A 20 28.77 -16.23 8.68
C ARG A 20 27.62 -16.72 9.56
N ARG A 21 27.73 -16.60 10.88
CA ARG A 21 26.59 -16.67 11.79
C ARG A 21 25.79 -15.39 11.62
N ILE A 22 24.78 -15.45 10.76
CA ILE A 22 23.77 -14.42 10.63
C ILE A 22 23.17 -14.21 12.03
N PRO A 23 23.37 -13.03 12.67
CA PRO A 23 22.90 -12.82 14.04
C PRO A 23 21.37 -12.95 14.04
N ARG A 24 20.82 -13.60 15.07
CA ARG A 24 19.35 -13.80 15.22
C ARG A 24 18.57 -12.49 15.07
N LEU A 25 19.19 -11.37 15.44
CA LEU A 25 18.70 -10.01 15.23
C LEU A 25 18.38 -9.70 13.76
N LEU A 26 19.23 -10.12 12.81
CA LEU A 26 19.00 -9.92 11.37
C LEU A 26 17.76 -10.68 10.88
N ARG A 27 17.52 -11.89 11.43
CA ARG A 27 16.31 -12.66 11.14
C ARG A 27 15.06 -12.00 11.73
N LEU A 28 15.14 -11.42 12.93
CA LEU A 28 14.01 -10.71 13.55
C LEU A 28 13.65 -9.43 12.80
N LEU A 29 14.64 -8.68 12.31
CA LEU A 29 14.42 -7.49 11.47
C LEU A 29 13.70 -7.82 10.17
N LEU A 30 14.01 -8.97 9.55
CA LEU A 30 13.31 -9.46 8.36
C LEU A 30 11.82 -9.81 8.64
N TRP A 31 11.51 -10.37 9.81
CA TRP A 31 10.14 -10.67 10.22
C TRP A 31 9.33 -9.41 10.59
N ALA A 32 9.94 -8.42 11.24
CA ALA A 32 9.27 -7.15 11.54
C ALA A 32 8.89 -6.38 10.25
N GLY A 33 9.73 -6.45 9.21
CA GLY A 33 9.46 -5.78 7.93
C GLY A 33 8.29 -6.36 7.14
N THR A 34 7.94 -7.64 7.32
CA THR A 34 6.86 -8.30 6.58
C THR A 34 5.47 -8.09 7.20
N ALA A 35 5.38 -7.88 8.52
CA ALA A 35 4.10 -7.58 9.18
C ALA A 35 3.62 -6.13 8.93
N PHE A 36 4.53 -5.19 8.62
CA PHE A 36 4.19 -3.78 8.47
C PHE A 36 3.52 -3.42 7.12
N GLN A 37 3.57 -4.29 6.11
CA GLN A 37 3.05 -3.95 4.77
C GLN A 37 1.54 -4.14 4.58
N VAL A 38 0.78 -4.55 5.60
CA VAL A 38 -0.62 -4.99 5.42
C VAL A 38 -1.67 -3.85 5.43
N THR A 39 -1.30 -2.58 5.66
CA THR A 39 -2.32 -1.51 5.87
C THR A 39 -2.34 -0.36 4.86
N GLN A 40 -1.66 -0.46 3.72
CA GLN A 40 -1.74 0.59 2.68
C GLN A 40 -2.80 0.24 1.63
N GLY A 41 -4.08 0.33 2.02
CA GLY A 41 -5.19 0.44 1.07
C GLY A 41 -5.19 1.83 0.44
N THR A 42 -4.17 2.16 -0.35
CA THR A 42 -4.11 3.41 -1.13
C THR A 42 -4.99 3.27 -2.36
N GLY A 43 -6.30 3.31 -2.17
CA GLY A 43 -7.19 3.76 -3.24
C GLY A 43 -6.93 5.25 -3.49
N PRO A 44 -7.00 5.73 -4.74
CA PRO A 44 -6.95 7.18 -4.98
C PRO A 44 -8.05 7.85 -4.15
N GLU A 45 -7.70 8.91 -3.42
CA GLU A 45 -8.67 9.76 -2.73
C GLU A 45 -9.43 10.52 -3.82
N LEU A 46 -10.56 9.94 -4.24
CA LEU A 46 -11.36 10.46 -5.35
C LEU A 46 -12.08 11.74 -4.91
N HIS A 47 -12.16 12.72 -5.80
CA HIS A 47 -12.83 13.98 -5.51
C HIS A 47 -14.36 13.82 -5.43
N ALA A 48 -15.02 14.82 -4.85
CA ALA A 48 -16.47 14.95 -4.92
C ALA A 48 -16.91 15.22 -6.36
N CYS A 49 -17.93 14.52 -6.84
CA CYS A 49 -18.40 14.66 -8.23
C CYS A 49 -18.91 16.08 -8.48
N LYS A 50 -18.46 16.73 -9.56
CA LYS A 50 -19.02 18.00 -10.03
C LYS A 50 -20.32 17.76 -10.80
N GLU A 51 -21.19 18.77 -10.88
CA GLU A 51 -22.44 18.74 -11.65
C GLU A 51 -22.25 18.28 -13.11
N SER A 52 -21.09 18.54 -13.72
CA SER A 52 -20.78 18.13 -15.10
C SER A 52 -20.35 16.66 -15.25
N GLU A 53 -20.08 15.97 -14.14
CA GLU A 53 -19.51 14.61 -14.12
C GLU A 53 -20.56 13.52 -13.87
N TYR A 54 -21.81 13.93 -13.59
CA TYR A 54 -22.94 13.04 -13.39
C TYR A 54 -24.19 13.58 -14.10
N HIS A 55 -25.18 12.72 -14.30
CA HIS A 55 -26.50 13.11 -14.78
C HIS A 55 -27.57 12.49 -13.89
N TYR A 56 -28.78 13.04 -13.96
CA TYR A 56 -29.90 12.50 -13.20
C TYR A 56 -30.67 11.48 -14.02
N GLU A 57 -30.88 10.32 -13.43
CA GLU A 57 -31.76 9.29 -13.95
C GLU A 57 -32.93 9.08 -13.00
N TYR A 58 -34.02 8.57 -13.55
CA TYR A 58 -35.17 8.18 -12.76
C TYR A 58 -35.26 6.67 -12.63
N THR A 59 -35.54 6.20 -11.42
CA THR A 59 -35.77 4.78 -11.16
C THR A 59 -37.10 4.31 -11.74
N ALA A 60 -37.32 2.98 -11.73
CA ALA A 60 -38.67 2.44 -11.89
C ALA A 60 -39.61 2.98 -10.79
N CYS A 61 -40.91 2.93 -11.08
CA CYS A 61 -41.94 3.29 -10.11
C CYS A 61 -41.96 2.25 -8.98
N ASP A 62 -42.03 2.72 -7.75
CA ASP A 62 -42.24 1.86 -6.59
C ASP A 62 -43.71 1.42 -6.47
N SER A 63 -44.00 0.56 -5.49
CA SER A 63 -45.37 0.07 -5.22
C SER A 63 -46.34 1.16 -4.77
N THR A 64 -45.84 2.35 -4.43
CA THR A 64 -46.65 3.51 -4.06
C THR A 64 -46.89 4.47 -5.23
N GLY A 65 -46.43 4.11 -6.44
CA GLY A 65 -46.50 4.97 -7.62
C GLY A 65 -45.46 6.12 -7.60
N SER A 66 -44.48 6.08 -6.69
CA SER A 66 -43.45 7.10 -6.62
C SER A 66 -42.21 6.69 -7.42
N ARG A 67 -41.56 7.68 -8.03
CA ARG A 67 -40.31 7.53 -8.77
C ARG A 67 -39.18 8.24 -8.04
N TRP A 68 -37.96 7.73 -8.08
CA TRP A 68 -36.80 8.36 -7.44
C TRP A 68 -35.89 8.99 -8.50
N ARG A 69 -35.32 10.15 -8.19
CA ARG A 69 -34.27 10.78 -9.00
C ARG A 69 -32.93 10.47 -8.36
N VAL A 70 -32.05 9.80 -9.10
CA VAL A 70 -30.72 9.37 -8.67
C VAL A 70 -29.66 10.05 -9.52
N ALA A 71 -28.52 10.40 -8.93
CA ALA A 71 -27.36 10.89 -9.67
C ALA A 71 -26.49 9.70 -10.11
N VAL A 72 -26.21 9.61 -11.41
CA VAL A 72 -25.42 8.56 -12.04
C VAL A 72 -24.16 9.16 -12.65
N PRO A 73 -22.96 8.72 -12.24
CA PRO A 73 -21.71 9.26 -12.77
C PRO A 73 -21.47 8.76 -14.20
N HIS A 74 -20.89 9.62 -15.06
CA HIS A 74 -20.56 9.22 -16.44
C HIS A 74 -19.49 8.13 -16.49
N THR A 75 -18.53 8.19 -15.56
CA THR A 75 -17.43 7.24 -15.47
C THR A 75 -17.32 6.73 -14.04
N PRO A 76 -17.50 5.41 -13.80
CA PRO A 76 -17.37 4.85 -12.47
C PRO A 76 -15.92 4.97 -11.96
N GLY A 77 -15.75 5.32 -10.69
CA GLY A 77 -14.44 5.40 -10.05
C GLY A 77 -13.63 6.67 -10.33
N LEU A 78 -14.23 7.70 -10.97
CA LEU A 78 -13.61 9.03 -11.06
C LEU A 78 -13.89 9.91 -9.84
N CYS A 79 -15.06 9.75 -9.21
CA CYS A 79 -15.51 10.58 -8.10
C CYS A 79 -16.46 9.79 -7.18
N THR A 80 -16.55 10.15 -5.90
CA THR A 80 -17.25 9.33 -4.88
C THR A 80 -18.40 10.03 -4.15
N SER A 81 -18.43 11.37 -4.15
CA SER A 81 -19.47 12.13 -3.43
C SER A 81 -20.59 12.57 -4.38
N LEU A 82 -21.51 11.65 -4.68
CA LEU A 82 -22.74 11.94 -5.44
C LEU A 82 -23.84 12.45 -4.50
N PRO A 83 -24.77 13.30 -4.99
CA PRO A 83 -25.91 13.75 -4.21
C PRO A 83 -26.88 12.61 -3.88
N ASP A 84 -27.54 12.71 -2.74
CA ASP A 84 -28.50 11.69 -2.27
C ASP A 84 -29.71 11.58 -3.21
N PRO A 85 -30.26 10.36 -3.40
CA PRO A 85 -31.50 10.15 -4.12
C PRO A 85 -32.67 10.91 -3.50
N VAL A 86 -33.45 11.60 -4.32
CA VAL A 86 -34.64 12.34 -3.87
C VAL A 86 -35.90 11.77 -4.53
N LYS A 87 -37.02 11.81 -3.80
CA LYS A 87 -38.33 11.46 -4.38
C LYS A 87 -38.63 12.43 -5.52
N GLY A 88 -38.89 11.88 -6.71
CA GLY A 88 -39.20 12.59 -7.93
C GLY A 88 -40.71 12.76 -8.13
N THR A 89 -41.14 12.69 -9.39
CA THR A 89 -42.56 12.82 -9.78
C THR A 89 -43.34 11.53 -9.57
N GLU A 90 -44.67 11.63 -9.49
CA GLU A 90 -45.54 10.46 -9.50
C GLU A 90 -45.53 9.76 -10.85
N CYS A 91 -45.66 8.44 -10.79
CA CYS A 91 -46.18 7.58 -11.84
C CYS A 91 -47.67 7.34 -11.56
#